data_AF-A0A3M1FUG9-F1
#
_entry.id   AF-A0A3M1FUG9-F1
#
_cell.length_a   1.000
_cell.length_b   1.000
_cell.length_c   1.000
_cell.angle_alpha   90.00
_cell.angle_beta   90.00
_cell.angle_gamma   90.00
#
_symmetry.space_group_name_H-M   'P 1'
#
loop_
_entity.id
_entity.type
_entity.pdbx_description
1 polymer ?
#
loop_
_entity_poly.entity_id
_entity_poly.type
_entity_poly.pdbx_seq_one_letter_code
_entity_poly.pdbx_strand_id
1 'polypeptide(L)'
;MANGFSDTALHVIVSNHENKKTIDVVALKPKVVGEERRYALDDLALLTGATVLGRGFTPQPRSAKPEHLGKAIRVEVDAETVRMIPERQRAVAVQEEITAIREKLANMPHGEEERTVLVNRLSALTGGMATLKVGATSKHEREVQAQNAERALKVLSAAQIGGVVPGGGAALFHAGMDLNGSASGGEAMGAQVIRSGLAAPLRQMLVNAHVPAPGVVLEDLEAAGPNAVYDILQGRIMDAEACGVLDAARVLENVLRMSASVAIMALSTDTIVYHRKPEQVMEP
;
A
#
# COMPACT_ATOMS: atom_id res chain seq x y z
N MET A 1 0.52 -22.37 -4.41
CA MET A 1 -0.69 -21.60 -4.77
C MET A 1 -1.73 -22.55 -5.34
N ALA A 2 -3.01 -22.39 -4.97
CA ALA A 2 -4.11 -23.21 -5.51
C ALA A 2 -5.40 -22.40 -5.64
N ASN A 3 -6.36 -22.89 -6.42
CA ASN A 3 -7.67 -22.24 -6.64
C ASN A 3 -8.51 -22.15 -5.36
N GLY A 4 -8.24 -23.01 -4.39
CA GLY A 4 -8.87 -23.06 -3.09
C GLY A 4 -8.24 -24.17 -2.26
N PHE A 5 -8.45 -24.09 -0.94
CA PHE A 5 -8.03 -25.10 0.01
C PHE A 5 -9.26 -25.48 0.85
N SER A 6 -9.46 -26.77 1.11
CA SER A 6 -10.47 -27.20 2.08
C SER A 6 -10.00 -26.92 3.50
N ASP A 7 -10.93 -26.76 4.44
CA ASP A 7 -10.62 -26.51 5.85
C ASP A 7 -9.72 -27.60 6.43
N THR A 8 -9.98 -28.86 6.04
CA THR A 8 -9.15 -30.00 6.42
C THR A 8 -7.71 -29.90 5.91
N ALA A 9 -7.51 -29.42 4.67
CA ALA A 9 -6.19 -29.25 4.10
C ALA A 9 -5.46 -28.07 4.75
N LEU A 10 -6.15 -26.96 5.01
CA LEU A 10 -5.58 -25.81 5.73
C LEU A 10 -5.16 -26.20 7.14
N HIS A 11 -5.98 -26.93 7.87
CA HIS A 11 -5.65 -27.39 9.22
C HIS A 11 -4.36 -28.22 9.24
N VAL A 12 -4.17 -29.13 8.27
CA VAL A 12 -2.93 -29.90 8.15
C VAL A 12 -1.73 -29.00 7.85
N ILE A 13 -1.88 -28.02 6.95
CA ILE A 13 -0.79 -27.08 6.60
C ILE A 13 -0.41 -26.22 7.80
N VAL A 14 -1.38 -25.63 8.48
CA VAL A 14 -1.18 -24.77 9.65
C VAL A 14 -0.55 -25.57 10.79
N SER A 15 -1.06 -26.76 11.08
CA SER A 15 -0.50 -27.63 12.12
C SER A 15 0.97 -27.99 11.86
N ASN A 16 1.35 -28.21 10.60
CA ASN A 16 2.75 -28.48 10.25
C ASN A 16 3.65 -27.22 10.40
N HIS A 17 3.13 -26.05 10.06
CA HIS A 17 3.85 -24.78 10.21
C HIS A 17 4.02 -24.38 11.68
N GLU A 18 2.96 -24.41 12.48
CA GLU A 18 2.96 -24.00 13.89
C GLU A 18 3.82 -24.92 14.77
N ASN A 19 3.78 -26.23 14.51
CA ASN A 19 4.55 -27.19 15.29
C ASN A 19 6.05 -27.18 14.96
N LYS A 20 6.51 -26.36 13.98
CA LYS A 20 7.92 -26.11 13.61
C LYS A 20 8.82 -27.34 13.41
N LYS A 21 8.24 -28.54 13.28
CA LYS A 21 8.99 -29.80 13.32
C LYS A 21 9.41 -30.32 11.94
N THR A 22 8.97 -29.70 10.84
CA THR A 22 9.21 -30.29 9.51
C THR A 22 9.30 -29.32 8.32
N ILE A 23 8.35 -28.38 8.13
CA ILE A 23 8.32 -27.50 6.94
C ILE A 23 7.67 -26.13 7.21
N ASP A 24 8.29 -25.05 6.71
CA ASP A 24 7.66 -23.73 6.63
C ASP A 24 6.84 -23.63 5.34
N VAL A 25 5.53 -23.38 5.47
CA VAL A 25 4.59 -23.39 4.34
C VAL A 25 3.61 -22.23 4.44
N VAL A 26 3.35 -21.59 3.30
CA VAL A 26 2.32 -20.56 3.16
C VAL A 26 1.33 -20.99 2.07
N ALA A 27 0.04 -21.03 2.41
CA ALA A 27 -1.04 -21.30 1.47
C ALA A 27 -1.57 -19.99 0.88
N LEU A 28 -1.60 -19.90 -0.45
CA LEU A 28 -1.97 -18.68 -1.18
C LEU A 28 -3.05 -18.98 -2.22
N LYS A 29 -4.13 -18.18 -2.18
CA LYS A 29 -5.22 -18.19 -3.15
C LYS A 29 -5.13 -16.96 -4.04
N PRO A 30 -4.91 -17.11 -5.37
CA PRO A 30 -4.93 -15.97 -6.28
C PRO A 30 -6.30 -15.26 -6.27
N LYS A 31 -6.32 -13.93 -6.15
CA LYS A 31 -7.55 -13.12 -6.25
C LYS A 31 -8.08 -13.05 -7.68
N VAL A 32 -7.18 -13.07 -8.67
CA VAL A 32 -7.51 -13.08 -10.10
C VAL A 32 -8.38 -14.29 -10.47
N VAL A 33 -9.27 -14.13 -11.45
CA VAL A 33 -10.23 -15.15 -11.91
C VAL A 33 -10.12 -15.36 -13.41
N GLY A 34 -10.69 -16.45 -13.93
CA GLY A 34 -10.75 -16.73 -15.37
C GLY A 34 -9.37 -16.78 -16.04
N GLU A 35 -9.29 -16.13 -17.21
CA GLU A 35 -8.09 -16.05 -18.05
C GLU A 35 -6.92 -15.33 -17.39
N GLU A 36 -7.18 -14.29 -16.58
CA GLU A 36 -6.13 -13.56 -15.89
C GLU A 36 -5.42 -14.43 -14.84
N ARG A 37 -6.17 -15.28 -14.13
CA ARG A 37 -5.58 -16.31 -13.28
C ARG A 37 -4.75 -17.29 -14.11
N ARG A 38 -5.22 -17.57 -15.33
CA ARG A 38 -4.55 -18.51 -16.21
C ARG A 38 -3.12 -18.05 -16.47
N TYR A 39 -3.03 -16.84 -17.01
CA TYR A 39 -1.78 -16.15 -17.31
C TYR A 39 -0.90 -15.95 -16.07
N ALA A 40 -1.45 -15.51 -14.95
CA ALA A 40 -0.66 -15.28 -13.73
C ALA A 40 0.07 -16.55 -13.25
N LEU A 41 -0.57 -17.72 -13.31
CA LEU A 41 0.08 -18.99 -12.95
C LEU A 41 1.10 -19.45 -13.98
N ASP A 42 0.87 -19.17 -15.27
CA ASP A 42 1.82 -19.50 -16.34
C ASP A 42 3.07 -18.61 -16.26
N ASP A 43 2.90 -17.32 -15.92
CA ASP A 43 4.00 -16.40 -15.68
C ASP A 43 4.81 -16.80 -14.45
N LEU A 44 4.15 -17.20 -13.37
CA LEU A 44 4.84 -17.72 -12.19
C LEU A 44 5.60 -19.01 -12.52
N ALA A 45 5.03 -19.89 -13.33
CA ALA A 45 5.70 -21.10 -13.80
C ALA A 45 6.92 -20.77 -14.69
N LEU A 46 6.79 -19.79 -15.59
CA LEU A 46 7.88 -19.31 -16.43
C LEU A 46 9.02 -18.73 -15.60
N LEU A 47 8.70 -17.88 -14.61
CA LEU A 47 9.67 -17.20 -13.75
C LEU A 47 10.38 -18.17 -12.80
N THR A 48 9.66 -19.11 -12.19
CA THR A 48 10.20 -20.02 -11.15
C THR A 48 10.71 -21.35 -11.68
N GLY A 49 10.34 -21.69 -12.91
CA GLY A 49 10.57 -23.02 -13.47
C GLY A 49 9.57 -24.09 -13.06
N ALA A 50 8.50 -23.73 -12.32
CA ALA A 50 7.46 -24.66 -11.92
C ALA A 50 6.68 -25.22 -13.11
N THR A 51 5.99 -26.34 -12.90
CA THR A 51 4.97 -26.86 -13.81
C THR A 51 3.59 -26.66 -13.19
N VAL A 52 2.65 -26.05 -13.93
CA VAL A 52 1.27 -25.87 -13.46
C VAL A 52 0.53 -27.21 -13.50
N LEU A 53 0.19 -27.76 -12.34
CA LEU A 53 -0.48 -29.05 -12.23
C LEU A 53 -2.00 -28.94 -12.40
N GLY A 54 -2.62 -29.95 -13.03
CA GLY A 54 -4.08 -30.10 -13.07
C GLY A 54 -4.84 -29.29 -14.13
N ARG A 55 -4.15 -28.71 -15.13
CA ARG A 55 -4.79 -28.07 -16.30
C ARG A 55 -4.86 -29.05 -17.49
N GLY A 56 -5.92 -29.85 -17.54
CA GLY A 56 -6.31 -30.58 -18.75
C GLY A 56 -5.52 -31.86 -19.07
N PHE A 57 -4.20 -31.91 -18.91
CA PHE A 57 -3.40 -33.14 -19.02
C PHE A 57 -2.21 -33.13 -18.05
N THR A 58 -1.71 -34.32 -17.72
CA THR A 58 -0.67 -34.67 -16.74
C THR A 58 0.48 -33.66 -16.61
N PRO A 59 0.99 -33.40 -15.37
CA PRO A 59 0.85 -34.23 -14.17
C PRO A 59 -0.34 -33.86 -13.27
N GLN A 60 -0.92 -34.86 -12.61
CA GLN A 60 -1.92 -34.64 -11.58
C GLN A 60 -1.24 -34.17 -10.28
N PRO A 61 -1.94 -33.41 -9.41
CA PRO A 61 -1.38 -33.00 -8.11
C PRO A 61 -0.88 -34.17 -7.26
N ARG A 62 -1.53 -35.35 -7.36
CA ARG A 62 -1.12 -36.58 -6.65
C ARG A 62 0.20 -37.17 -7.15
N SER A 63 0.60 -36.87 -8.39
CA SER A 63 1.85 -37.32 -9.01
C SER A 63 2.90 -36.21 -9.09
N ALA A 64 2.77 -35.17 -8.26
CA ALA A 64 3.75 -34.10 -8.17
C ALA A 64 5.14 -34.66 -7.79
N LYS A 65 6.14 -34.30 -8.58
CA LYS A 65 7.55 -34.60 -8.31
C LYS A 65 8.29 -33.31 -7.93
N PRO A 66 9.44 -33.40 -7.25
CA PRO A 66 10.26 -32.22 -6.94
C PRO A 66 10.63 -31.39 -8.18
N GLU A 67 10.76 -32.03 -9.35
CA GLU A 67 11.03 -31.39 -10.64
C GLU A 67 9.91 -30.45 -11.11
N HIS A 68 8.67 -30.66 -10.64
CA HIS A 68 7.53 -29.81 -10.98
C HIS A 68 7.47 -28.55 -10.10
N LEU A 69 8.25 -28.47 -9.02
CA LEU A 69 8.25 -27.35 -8.09
C LEU A 69 9.16 -26.23 -8.61
N GLY A 70 8.65 -25.01 -8.58
CA GLY A 70 9.44 -23.82 -8.90
C GLY A 70 10.36 -23.41 -7.76
N LYS A 71 11.43 -22.70 -8.12
CA LYS A 71 12.39 -22.13 -7.17
C LYS A 71 12.36 -20.61 -7.20
N ALA A 72 12.52 -20.02 -6.02
CA ALA A 72 12.62 -18.58 -5.83
C ALA A 72 13.64 -18.29 -4.72
N ILE A 73 14.36 -17.18 -4.86
CA ILE A 73 15.34 -16.69 -3.89
C ILE A 73 14.62 -16.20 -2.63
N ARG A 74 13.47 -15.53 -2.80
CA ARG A 74 12.69 -14.95 -1.71
C ARG A 74 11.23 -14.83 -2.10
N VAL A 75 10.33 -15.11 -1.17
CA VAL A 75 8.89 -14.86 -1.31
C VAL A 75 8.44 -14.05 -0.10
N GLU A 76 7.79 -12.93 -0.35
CA GLU A 76 7.17 -12.08 0.66
C GLU A 76 5.66 -12.09 0.46
N VAL A 77 4.94 -12.27 1.56
CA VAL A 77 3.49 -12.37 1.55
C VAL A 77 2.94 -11.33 2.53
N ASP A 78 2.18 -10.38 1.98
CA ASP A 78 1.35 -9.44 2.73
C ASP A 78 -0.12 -9.88 2.66
N ALA A 79 -1.01 -9.24 3.44
CA ALA A 79 -2.44 -9.55 3.45
C ALA A 79 -3.11 -9.44 2.05
N GLU A 80 -2.59 -8.57 1.18
CA GLU A 80 -3.16 -8.31 -0.13
C GLU A 80 -2.26 -8.64 -1.31
N THR A 81 -0.94 -8.74 -1.09
CA THR A 81 0.05 -8.85 -2.18
C THR A 81 1.06 -9.95 -1.89
N VAL A 82 1.48 -10.65 -2.95
CA VAL A 82 2.58 -11.62 -2.90
C VAL A 82 3.68 -11.10 -3.81
N ARG A 83 4.89 -10.94 -3.28
CA ARG A 83 6.09 -10.55 -4.04
C ARG A 83 7.05 -11.73 -4.05
N MET A 84 7.64 -12.03 -5.20
CA MET A 84 8.51 -13.19 -5.38
C MET A 84 9.72 -12.80 -6.19
N ILE A 85 10.91 -13.10 -5.68
CA ILE A 85 12.19 -12.95 -6.36
C ILE A 85 12.59 -14.30 -6.95
N PRO A 86 12.44 -14.53 -8.28
CA PRO A 86 12.82 -15.79 -8.91
C PRO A 86 14.33 -15.94 -9.02
N GLU A 87 14.81 -17.17 -9.18
CA GLU A 87 16.21 -17.43 -9.53
C GLU A 87 16.48 -16.99 -10.99
N ARG A 88 17.66 -16.42 -11.27
CA ARG A 88 18.04 -15.89 -12.60
C ARG A 88 18.39 -17.00 -13.62
N GLN A 89 17.56 -18.03 -13.76
CA GLN A 89 17.83 -19.16 -14.66
C GLN A 89 17.14 -19.02 -16.03
N ARG A 90 16.08 -18.22 -16.15
CA ARG A 90 15.23 -18.16 -17.36
C ARG A 90 15.08 -16.77 -17.98
N ALA A 91 16.10 -15.93 -17.86
CA ALA A 91 16.07 -14.55 -18.37
C ALA A 91 15.71 -14.47 -19.87
N VAL A 92 16.19 -15.41 -20.69
CA VAL A 92 15.91 -15.45 -22.15
C VAL A 92 14.42 -15.75 -22.42
N ALA A 93 13.88 -16.82 -21.83
CA ALA A 93 12.48 -17.20 -22.03
C ALA A 93 11.49 -16.13 -21.53
N VAL A 94 11.84 -15.45 -20.44
CA VAL A 94 11.06 -14.29 -19.94
C VAL A 94 11.10 -13.14 -20.94
N GLN A 95 12.27 -12.87 -21.55
CA GLN A 95 12.42 -11.81 -22.53
C GLN A 95 11.67 -12.10 -23.85
N GLU A 96 11.64 -13.36 -24.28
CA GLU A 96 10.83 -13.82 -25.42
C GLU A 96 9.34 -13.58 -25.15
N GLU A 97 8.84 -13.98 -23.96
CA GLU A 97 7.45 -13.75 -23.57
C GLU A 97 7.09 -12.26 -23.49
N ILE A 98 7.98 -11.43 -22.92
CA ILE A 98 7.82 -9.96 -22.90
C ILE A 98 7.67 -9.41 -24.32
N THR A 99 8.48 -9.91 -25.25
CA THR A 99 8.47 -9.46 -26.65
C THR A 99 7.17 -9.88 -27.33
N ALA A 100 6.74 -11.12 -27.16
CA ALA A 100 5.48 -11.63 -27.68
C ALA A 100 4.27 -10.84 -27.15
N ILE A 101 4.23 -10.52 -25.85
CA ILE A 101 3.16 -9.69 -25.26
C ILE A 101 3.17 -8.27 -25.85
N ARG A 102 4.36 -7.66 -26.03
CA ARG A 102 4.47 -6.33 -26.65
C ARG A 102 3.96 -6.31 -28.08
N GLU A 103 4.30 -7.31 -28.89
CA GLU A 103 3.81 -7.46 -30.26
C GLU A 103 2.29 -7.65 -30.29
N LYS A 104 1.75 -8.51 -29.43
CA LYS A 104 0.31 -8.72 -29.31
C LYS A 104 -0.42 -7.42 -28.93
N LEU A 105 0.14 -6.63 -28.01
CA LEU A 105 -0.40 -5.33 -27.60
C LEU A 105 -0.34 -4.27 -28.71
N ALA A 106 0.68 -4.32 -29.58
CA ALA A 106 0.82 -3.38 -30.70
C ALA A 106 -0.22 -3.62 -31.80
N ASN A 107 -0.65 -4.88 -31.99
CA ASN A 107 -1.63 -5.27 -33.00
C ASN A 107 -3.09 -5.24 -32.51
N MET A 108 -3.32 -4.87 -31.24
CA MET A 108 -4.64 -4.87 -30.61
C MET A 108 -5.27 -3.46 -30.61
N PRO A 109 -6.57 -3.32 -30.95
CA PRO A 109 -7.22 -2.02 -30.93
C PRO A 109 -7.35 -1.41 -29.52
N HIS A 110 -7.40 -0.08 -29.46
CA HIS A 110 -7.56 0.63 -28.20
C HIS A 110 -8.97 0.42 -27.61
N GLY A 111 -9.05 -0.04 -26.36
CA GLY A 111 -10.30 -0.15 -25.60
C GLY A 111 -10.75 -1.58 -25.28
N GLU A 112 -10.07 -2.61 -25.78
CA GLU A 112 -10.39 -3.99 -25.43
C GLU A 112 -10.02 -4.33 -23.98
N GLU A 113 -10.91 -5.02 -23.26
CA GLU A 113 -10.67 -5.50 -21.89
C GLU A 113 -9.42 -6.39 -21.81
N GLU A 114 -9.15 -7.18 -22.86
CA GLU A 114 -7.96 -8.04 -22.98
C GLU A 114 -6.66 -7.22 -22.99
N ARG A 115 -6.69 -6.00 -23.55
CA ARG A 115 -5.53 -5.10 -23.57
C ARG A 115 -5.08 -4.76 -22.15
N THR A 116 -6.01 -4.47 -21.26
CA THR A 116 -5.73 -4.16 -19.84
C THR A 116 -5.08 -5.35 -19.14
N VAL A 117 -5.58 -6.56 -19.38
CA VAL A 117 -5.01 -7.81 -18.82
C VAL A 117 -3.57 -8.01 -19.29
N LEU A 118 -3.30 -7.83 -20.59
CA LEU A 118 -1.95 -7.97 -21.15
C LEU A 118 -0.99 -6.87 -20.68
N VAL A 119 -1.46 -5.63 -20.49
CA VAL A 119 -0.65 -4.54 -19.92
C VAL A 119 -0.26 -4.83 -18.47
N ASN A 120 -1.20 -5.36 -17.66
CA ASN A 120 -0.90 -5.78 -16.29
C ASN A 120 0.12 -6.91 -16.25
N ARG A 121 -0.05 -7.89 -17.14
CA ARG A 121 0.87 -9.02 -17.32
C ARG A 121 2.28 -8.56 -17.70
N LEU A 122 2.37 -7.69 -18.71
CA LEU A 122 3.62 -7.10 -19.17
C LEU A 122 4.32 -6.36 -18.03
N SER A 123 3.56 -5.59 -17.23
CA SER A 123 4.08 -4.84 -16.08
C SER A 123 4.63 -5.78 -15.01
N ALA A 124 3.98 -6.92 -14.76
CA ALA A 124 4.47 -7.94 -13.82
C ALA A 124 5.76 -8.63 -14.30
N LEU A 125 5.90 -8.88 -15.60
CA LEU A 125 7.09 -9.54 -16.19
C LEU A 125 8.27 -8.56 -16.39
N THR A 126 7.98 -7.31 -16.77
CA THR A 126 8.99 -6.26 -16.97
C THR A 126 9.39 -5.56 -15.67
N GLY A 127 8.54 -5.66 -14.64
CA GLY A 127 8.73 -5.08 -13.32
C GLY A 127 10.01 -5.58 -12.66
N GLY A 128 11.09 -4.84 -12.85
CA GLY A 128 12.36 -5.13 -12.20
C GLY A 128 12.22 -5.04 -10.69
N MET A 129 12.62 -6.10 -9.98
CA MET A 129 12.80 -6.01 -8.54
C MET A 129 14.21 -5.53 -8.23
N ALA A 130 14.30 -4.41 -7.52
CA ALA A 130 15.54 -3.92 -6.95
C ALA A 130 15.61 -4.33 -5.46
N THR A 131 16.81 -4.63 -4.97
CA THR A 131 17.05 -4.86 -3.54
C THR A 131 17.85 -3.69 -2.97
N LEU A 132 17.28 -2.98 -1.99
CA LEU A 132 17.96 -1.92 -1.26
C LEU A 132 18.57 -2.52 0.01
N LYS A 133 19.90 -2.56 0.09
CA LYS A 133 20.62 -3.04 1.28
C LYS A 133 21.00 -1.84 2.15
N VAL A 134 20.38 -1.73 3.33
CA VAL A 134 20.67 -0.66 4.30
C VAL A 134 21.73 -1.13 5.29
N GLY A 135 22.87 -0.45 5.32
CA GLY A 135 23.96 -0.70 6.26
C GLY A 135 24.01 0.38 7.35
N ALA A 136 24.25 -0.01 8.60
CA ALA A 136 24.40 0.91 9.73
C ALA A 136 25.37 0.34 10.77
N THR A 137 25.85 1.20 11.67
CA THR A 137 26.90 0.86 12.66
C THR A 137 26.36 0.02 13.81
N SER A 138 25.09 0.21 14.19
CA SER A 138 24.40 -0.57 15.23
C SER A 138 23.15 -1.26 14.70
N LYS A 139 22.67 -2.29 15.41
CA LYS A 139 21.42 -2.99 15.06
C LYS A 139 20.22 -2.05 15.10
N HIS A 140 20.11 -1.24 16.15
CA HIS A 140 19.00 -0.31 16.33
C HIS A 140 18.97 0.76 15.22
N GLU A 141 20.13 1.33 14.89
CA GLU A 141 20.23 2.30 13.80
C GLU A 141 19.86 1.67 12.44
N ARG A 142 20.26 0.42 12.20
CA ARG A 142 19.88 -0.31 10.98
C ARG A 142 18.37 -0.45 10.85
N GLU A 143 17.69 -0.77 11.94
CA GLU A 143 16.23 -0.90 11.96
C GLU A 143 15.54 0.44 11.66
N VAL A 144 16.01 1.53 12.27
CA VAL A 144 15.46 2.88 12.03
C VAL A 144 15.71 3.32 10.58
N GLN A 145 16.93 3.16 10.07
CA GLN A 145 17.26 3.53 8.68
C GLN A 145 16.50 2.66 7.67
N ALA A 146 16.34 1.36 7.94
CA ALA A 146 15.55 0.48 7.08
C ALA A 146 14.08 0.90 7.03
N GLN A 147 13.47 1.21 8.19
CA GLN A 147 12.10 1.72 8.25
C GLN A 147 11.96 3.07 7.53
N ASN A 148 12.93 3.96 7.66
CA ASN A 148 12.92 5.25 6.95
C ASN A 148 13.03 5.08 5.44
N ALA A 149 13.92 4.20 4.97
CA ALA A 149 14.06 3.88 3.55
C ALA A 149 12.78 3.25 2.98
N GLU A 150 12.15 2.34 3.72
CA GLU A 150 10.88 1.72 3.34
C GLU A 150 9.76 2.77 3.26
N ARG A 151 9.65 3.64 4.27
CA ARG A 151 8.69 4.75 4.28
C ARG A 151 8.89 5.68 3.10
N ALA A 152 10.13 6.09 2.83
CA ALA A 152 10.45 6.97 1.70
C ALA A 152 10.05 6.34 0.36
N LEU A 153 10.35 5.04 0.15
CA LEU A 153 9.97 4.35 -1.06
C LEU A 153 8.43 4.33 -1.26
N LYS A 154 7.67 4.06 -0.18
CA LYS A 154 6.21 4.06 -0.22
C LYS A 154 5.63 5.44 -0.54
N VAL A 155 6.17 6.49 0.07
CA VAL A 155 5.74 7.88 -0.17
C VAL A 155 6.05 8.31 -1.61
N LEU A 156 7.28 8.06 -2.09
CA LEU A 156 7.68 8.38 -3.46
C LEU A 156 6.83 7.64 -4.49
N SER A 157 6.51 6.36 -4.24
CA SER A 157 5.61 5.59 -5.11
C SER A 157 4.21 6.20 -5.15
N ALA A 158 3.68 6.64 -4.00
CA ALA A 158 2.38 7.31 -3.93
C ALA A 158 2.40 8.68 -4.62
N ALA A 159 3.50 9.44 -4.48
CA ALA A 159 3.70 10.73 -5.14
C ALA A 159 3.82 10.59 -6.66
N GLN A 160 4.49 9.56 -7.16
CA GLN A 160 4.60 9.30 -8.60
C GLN A 160 3.24 9.01 -9.25
N ILE A 161 2.36 8.32 -8.54
CA ILE A 161 1.02 7.95 -9.04
C ILE A 161 0.03 9.11 -8.88
N GLY A 162 0.00 9.73 -7.71
CA GLY A 162 -1.02 10.71 -7.32
C GLY A 162 -0.59 12.17 -7.41
N GLY A 163 0.66 12.45 -7.76
CA GLY A 163 1.24 13.79 -7.68
C GLY A 163 1.59 14.21 -6.26
N VAL A 164 2.09 15.44 -6.15
CA VAL A 164 2.47 16.09 -4.90
C VAL A 164 1.64 17.34 -4.68
N VAL A 165 1.48 17.72 -3.42
CA VAL A 165 0.80 18.94 -2.98
C VAL A 165 1.64 19.64 -1.90
N PRO A 166 1.36 20.93 -1.61
CA PRO A 166 1.99 21.66 -0.52
C PRO A 166 1.92 20.90 0.80
N GLY A 167 3.09 20.56 1.34
CA GLY A 167 3.21 19.68 2.49
C GLY A 167 2.96 20.39 3.82
N GLY A 168 3.29 19.72 4.91
CA GLY A 168 3.23 20.33 6.25
C GLY A 168 1.81 20.72 6.65
N GLY A 169 0.79 20.00 6.14
CA GLY A 169 -0.61 20.27 6.45
C GLY A 169 -1.20 21.50 5.75
N ALA A 170 -0.43 22.23 4.93
CA ALA A 170 -0.91 23.39 4.19
C ALA A 170 -2.01 23.01 3.18
N ALA A 171 -1.82 21.93 2.41
CA ALA A 171 -2.84 21.45 1.47
C ALA A 171 -4.18 21.12 2.15
N LEU A 172 -4.15 20.49 3.34
CA LEU A 172 -5.38 20.20 4.09
C LEU A 172 -6.03 21.48 4.59
N PHE A 173 -5.23 22.41 5.14
CA PHE A 173 -5.72 23.72 5.59
C PHE A 173 -6.44 24.47 4.47
N HIS A 174 -5.82 24.60 3.30
CA HIS A 174 -6.42 25.27 2.14
C HIS A 174 -7.66 24.54 1.62
N ALA A 175 -7.66 23.21 1.55
CA ALA A 175 -8.85 22.43 1.17
C ALA A 175 -10.04 22.69 2.10
N GLY A 176 -9.79 22.96 3.39
CA GLY A 176 -10.84 23.32 4.35
C GLY A 176 -11.45 24.71 4.11
N MET A 177 -10.74 25.59 3.41
CA MET A 177 -11.23 26.94 3.09
C MET A 177 -12.20 26.93 1.92
N ASP A 178 -12.06 25.97 1.01
CA ASP A 178 -12.99 25.76 -0.11
C ASP A 178 -14.37 25.26 0.35
N LEU A 179 -14.52 24.87 1.62
CA LEU A 179 -15.81 24.52 2.23
C LEU A 179 -16.71 25.74 2.50
N ASN A 180 -16.35 26.92 2.01
CA ASN A 180 -17.15 28.14 2.07
C ASN A 180 -18.32 28.07 1.07
N GLY A 181 -19.37 27.33 1.42
CA GLY A 181 -20.59 27.18 0.64
C GLY A 181 -21.86 27.29 1.49
N SER A 182 -22.98 27.60 0.83
CA SER A 182 -24.33 27.91 1.34
C SER A 182 -25.05 26.78 2.11
N ALA A 183 -24.33 26.08 2.98
CA ALA A 183 -24.87 25.10 3.89
C ALA A 183 -25.69 25.81 4.98
N SER A 184 -26.78 25.19 5.43
CA SER A 184 -27.63 25.71 6.48
C SER A 184 -27.90 24.66 7.55
N GLY A 185 -28.22 25.10 8.77
CA GLY A 185 -28.49 24.19 9.89
C GLY A 185 -27.30 23.27 10.21
N GLY A 186 -27.56 21.96 10.29
CA GLY A 186 -26.56 20.95 10.69
C GLY A 186 -25.40 20.80 9.71
N GLU A 187 -25.62 21.06 8.42
CA GLU A 187 -24.55 20.96 7.41
C GLU A 187 -23.49 22.05 7.59
N ALA A 188 -23.90 23.27 7.97
CA ALA A 188 -22.98 24.36 8.25
C ALA A 188 -22.07 24.05 9.46
N MET A 189 -22.64 23.43 10.49
CA MET A 189 -21.88 22.97 11.65
C MET A 189 -20.90 21.84 11.26
N GLY A 190 -21.33 20.89 10.44
CA GLY A 190 -20.47 19.84 9.89
C GLY A 190 -19.28 20.40 9.11
N ALA A 191 -19.53 21.37 8.22
CA ALA A 191 -18.48 22.06 7.47
C ALA A 191 -17.47 22.76 8.39
N GLN A 192 -17.94 23.41 9.46
CA GLN A 192 -17.06 24.04 10.46
C GLN A 192 -16.19 23.02 11.21
N VAL A 193 -16.74 21.86 11.57
CA VAL A 193 -16.00 20.77 12.21
C VAL A 193 -14.92 20.23 11.27
N ILE A 194 -15.25 19.98 10.00
CA ILE A 194 -14.29 19.51 9.00
C ILE A 194 -13.17 20.55 8.80
N ARG A 195 -13.51 21.84 8.64
CA ARG A 195 -12.52 22.91 8.50
C ARG A 195 -11.57 22.99 9.69
N SER A 196 -12.09 22.86 10.92
CA SER A 196 -11.27 22.80 12.13
C SER A 196 -10.34 21.58 12.14
N GLY A 197 -10.88 20.40 11.77
CA GLY A 197 -10.13 19.16 11.69
C GLY A 197 -9.00 19.19 10.65
N LEU A 198 -9.23 19.83 9.50
CA LEU A 198 -8.22 19.98 8.45
C LEU A 198 -7.09 20.94 8.83
N ALA A 199 -7.35 21.94 9.68
CA ALA A 199 -6.32 22.85 10.20
C ALA A 199 -5.52 22.24 11.37
N ALA A 200 -6.03 21.20 12.03
CA ALA A 200 -5.44 20.63 13.24
C ALA A 200 -4.02 20.06 13.03
N PRO A 201 -3.68 19.34 11.94
CA PRO A 201 -2.33 18.83 11.72
C PRO A 201 -1.27 19.94 11.67
N LEU A 202 -1.53 21.01 10.92
CA LEU A 202 -0.63 22.16 10.83
C LEU A 202 -0.48 22.85 12.19
N ARG A 203 -1.59 23.10 12.92
CA ARG A 203 -1.52 23.63 14.30
C ARG A 203 -0.67 22.76 15.20
N GLN A 204 -0.84 21.44 15.15
CA GLN A 204 -0.10 20.52 16.00
C GLN A 204 1.41 20.56 15.70
N MET A 205 1.79 20.67 14.42
CA MET A 205 3.19 20.82 14.04
C MET A 205 3.79 22.13 14.55
N LEU A 206 3.06 23.26 14.44
CA LEU A 206 3.50 24.55 14.96
C LEU A 206 3.67 24.53 16.48
N VAL A 207 2.75 23.89 17.21
CA VAL A 207 2.84 23.70 18.66
C VAL A 207 4.06 22.84 19.02
N ASN A 208 4.28 21.72 18.33
CA ASN A 208 5.46 20.86 18.57
C ASN A 208 6.77 21.61 18.27
N ALA A 209 6.75 22.53 17.31
CA ALA A 209 7.86 23.41 16.97
C ALA A 209 8.01 24.62 17.92
N HIS A 210 7.17 24.74 18.95
CA HIS A 210 7.16 25.84 19.90
C HIS A 210 6.99 27.23 19.26
N VAL A 211 6.24 27.31 18.16
CA VAL A 211 5.89 28.58 17.52
C VAL A 211 4.92 29.34 18.43
N PRO A 212 5.23 30.58 18.84
CA PRO A 212 4.49 31.28 19.90
C PRO A 212 3.06 31.68 19.52
N ALA A 213 2.78 31.89 18.23
CA ALA A 213 1.46 32.27 17.73
C ALA A 213 1.02 31.43 16.52
N PRO A 214 0.62 30.15 16.71
CA PRO A 214 0.21 29.28 15.61
C PRO A 214 -1.01 29.80 14.83
N GLY A 215 -1.86 30.62 15.48
CA GLY A 215 -3.01 31.25 14.84
C GLY A 215 -2.61 32.27 13.77
N VAL A 216 -1.62 33.13 14.09
CA VAL A 216 -1.11 34.15 13.16
C VAL A 216 -0.49 33.49 11.93
N VAL A 217 0.26 32.41 12.12
CA VAL A 217 0.85 31.65 11.00
C VAL A 217 -0.21 31.12 10.03
N LEU A 218 -1.38 30.69 10.54
CA LEU A 218 -2.47 30.22 9.69
C LEU A 218 -3.13 31.35 8.89
N GLU A 219 -3.31 32.51 9.52
CA GLU A 219 -3.84 33.71 8.85
C GLU A 219 -2.87 34.20 7.77
N ASP A 220 -1.57 34.23 8.07
CA ASP A 220 -0.53 34.60 7.12
C ASP A 220 -0.46 33.58 5.95
N LEU A 221 -0.65 32.29 6.24
CA LEU A 221 -0.65 31.23 5.23
C LEU A 221 -1.89 31.31 4.33
N GLU A 222 -3.06 31.60 4.90
CA GLU A 222 -4.28 31.88 4.15
C GLU A 222 -4.07 33.04 3.16
N ALA A 223 -3.46 34.14 3.62
CA ALA A 223 -3.16 35.29 2.79
C ALA A 223 -2.11 34.99 1.69
N ALA A 224 -1.16 34.09 1.94
CA ALA A 224 -0.12 33.70 0.99
C ALA A 224 -0.63 32.80 -0.15
N GLY A 225 -1.78 32.15 0.03
CA GLY A 225 -2.45 31.36 -1.00
C GLY A 225 -2.04 29.89 -1.03
N PRO A 226 -2.67 29.07 -1.91
CA PRO A 226 -2.70 27.62 -1.80
C PRO A 226 -1.35 26.92 -1.99
N ASN A 227 -0.39 27.55 -2.65
CA ASN A 227 0.95 26.99 -2.89
C ASN A 227 1.95 27.28 -1.75
N ALA A 228 1.54 28.08 -0.77
CA ALA A 228 2.40 28.47 0.34
C ALA A 228 2.44 27.36 1.41
N VAL A 229 3.58 27.28 2.10
CA VAL A 229 3.80 26.40 3.25
C VAL A 229 4.57 27.16 4.33
N TYR A 230 4.40 26.76 5.59
CA TYR A 230 5.27 27.23 6.67
C TYR A 230 6.43 26.26 6.86
N ASP A 231 7.64 26.65 6.46
CA ASP A 231 8.85 25.88 6.73
C ASP A 231 9.24 26.07 8.20
N ILE A 232 9.07 25.03 9.01
CA ILE A 232 9.37 25.03 10.44
C ILE A 232 10.88 25.22 10.71
N LEU A 233 11.74 24.71 9.83
CA LEU A 233 13.19 24.81 10.02
C LEU A 233 13.68 26.23 9.75
N GLN A 234 13.08 26.91 8.78
CA GLN A 234 13.40 28.30 8.44
C GLN A 234 12.53 29.33 9.18
N GLY A 235 11.44 28.89 9.81
CA GLY A 235 10.52 29.72 10.58
C GLY A 235 9.73 30.73 9.75
N ARG A 236 9.48 30.47 8.46
CA ARG A 236 8.85 31.43 7.54
C ARG A 236 7.95 30.76 6.50
N ILE A 237 7.03 31.54 5.95
CA ILE A 237 6.18 31.11 4.83
C ILE A 237 6.97 31.20 3.53
N MET A 238 6.89 30.14 2.73
CA MET A 238 7.59 30.00 1.46
C MET A 238 6.71 29.27 0.45
N ASP A 239 7.09 29.35 -0.82
CA ASP A 239 6.52 28.48 -1.85
C ASP A 239 6.96 27.02 -1.64
N ALA A 240 5.99 26.10 -1.73
CA ALA A 240 6.20 24.68 -1.41
C ALA A 240 7.25 24.00 -2.31
N GLU A 241 7.27 24.33 -3.59
CA GLU A 241 8.23 23.76 -4.54
C GLU A 241 9.62 24.33 -4.29
N ALA A 242 9.70 25.64 -4.02
CA ALA A 242 10.97 26.31 -3.76
C ALA A 242 11.67 25.81 -2.49
N CYS A 243 10.93 25.51 -1.42
CA CYS A 243 11.50 24.98 -0.18
C CYS A 243 11.49 23.44 -0.10
N GLY A 244 10.86 22.75 -1.06
CA GLY A 244 10.82 21.28 -1.14
C GLY A 244 9.93 20.62 -0.07
N VAL A 245 9.03 21.37 0.56
CA VAL A 245 8.10 20.83 1.57
C VAL A 245 6.84 20.37 0.86
N LEU A 246 6.86 19.12 0.43
CA LEU A 246 5.82 18.50 -0.41
C LEU A 246 5.34 17.20 0.21
N ASP A 247 4.03 16.97 0.13
CA ASP A 247 3.40 15.71 0.54
C ASP A 247 2.78 14.99 -0.66
N ALA A 248 2.70 13.66 -0.59
CA ALA A 248 2.04 12.87 -1.63
C ALA A 248 0.51 13.03 -1.53
N ALA A 249 -0.12 13.54 -2.60
CA ALA A 249 -1.54 13.88 -2.59
C ALA A 249 -2.43 12.68 -2.22
N ARG A 250 -2.12 11.51 -2.79
CA ARG A 250 -2.84 10.25 -2.55
C ARG A 250 -2.74 9.76 -1.10
N VAL A 251 -1.66 10.10 -0.38
CA VAL A 251 -1.55 9.77 1.04
C VAL A 251 -2.51 10.64 1.84
N LEU A 252 -2.54 11.95 1.60
CA LEU A 252 -3.45 12.86 2.28
C LEU A 252 -4.92 12.56 1.99
N GLU A 253 -5.27 12.21 0.75
CA GLU A 253 -6.63 11.80 0.39
C GLU A 253 -7.08 10.56 1.19
N ASN A 254 -6.22 9.54 1.26
CA ASN A 254 -6.51 8.31 2.01
C ASN A 254 -6.66 8.60 3.50
N VAL A 255 -5.78 9.43 4.08
CA VAL A 255 -5.88 9.85 5.48
C VAL A 255 -7.21 10.54 5.73
N LEU A 256 -7.60 11.51 4.89
CA LEU A 256 -8.86 12.23 5.05
C LEU A 256 -10.06 11.28 4.97
N ARG A 257 -10.08 10.37 3.99
CA ARG A 257 -11.16 9.39 3.80
C ARG A 257 -11.29 8.45 5.00
N MET A 258 -10.17 7.95 5.52
CA MET A 258 -10.14 7.08 6.69
C MET A 258 -10.59 7.84 7.96
N SER A 259 -10.08 9.05 8.17
CA SER A 259 -10.48 9.91 9.29
C SER A 259 -11.97 10.23 9.26
N ALA A 260 -12.52 10.60 8.09
CA ALA A 260 -13.95 10.84 7.92
C ALA A 260 -14.78 9.58 8.22
N SER A 261 -14.35 8.42 7.72
CA SER A 261 -15.04 7.14 7.99
C SER A 261 -15.10 6.81 9.48
N VAL A 262 -13.99 6.98 10.20
CA VAL A 262 -13.94 6.76 11.66
C VAL A 262 -14.76 7.80 12.41
N ALA A 263 -14.70 9.07 12.00
CA ALA A 263 -15.47 10.15 12.61
C ALA A 263 -16.98 9.93 12.46
N ILE A 264 -17.46 9.54 11.27
CA ILE A 264 -18.87 9.22 11.03
C ILE A 264 -19.32 8.08 11.95
N MET A 265 -18.54 6.99 11.99
CA MET A 265 -18.84 5.84 12.86
C MET A 265 -18.92 6.27 14.33
N ALA A 266 -17.96 7.06 14.82
CA ALA A 266 -17.92 7.53 16.19
C ALA A 266 -19.12 8.45 16.52
N LEU A 267 -19.45 9.39 15.64
CA LEU A 267 -20.57 10.33 15.83
C LEU A 267 -21.94 9.65 15.73
N SER A 268 -22.07 8.56 14.95
CA SER A 268 -23.31 7.80 14.84
C SER A 268 -23.49 6.73 15.92
N THR A 269 -22.47 6.50 16.76
CA THR A 269 -22.52 5.45 17.79
C THR A 269 -23.24 5.99 19.04
N ASP A 270 -24.45 5.50 19.27
CA ASP A 270 -25.25 5.87 20.46
C ASP A 270 -24.98 4.97 21.67
N THR A 271 -24.63 3.69 21.44
CA THR A 271 -24.39 2.71 22.51
C THR A 271 -23.22 1.80 22.19
N ILE A 272 -22.38 1.52 23.19
CA ILE A 272 -21.28 0.55 23.11
C ILE A 272 -21.51 -0.54 24.17
N VAL A 273 -21.59 -1.79 23.74
CA VAL A 273 -21.72 -2.95 24.64
C VAL A 273 -20.35 -3.60 24.79
N TYR A 274 -19.79 -3.54 26.00
CA TYR A 274 -18.54 -4.21 26.33
C TYR A 274 -18.80 -5.60 26.90
N HIS A 275 -18.01 -6.59 26.49
CA HIS A 275 -17.92 -7.85 27.23
C HIS A 275 -17.26 -7.58 28.59
N ARG A 276 -17.93 -7.97 29.68
CA ARG A 276 -17.38 -7.90 31.04
C ARG A 276 -16.09 -8.73 31.08
N LYS A 277 -14.94 -8.09 31.34
CA LYS A 277 -13.73 -8.83 31.74
C LYS A 277 -14.06 -9.54 33.06
N PRO A 278 -13.85 -10.87 33.19
CA PRO A 278 -14.04 -11.55 34.46
C PRO A 278 -13.16 -10.89 35.51
N GLU A 279 -13.68 -10.73 36.74
CA GLU A 279 -12.87 -10.28 37.88
C GLU A 279 -11.69 -11.24 38.02
N GLN A 280 -10.48 -10.72 37.86
CA GLN A 280 -9.28 -11.45 38.25
C GLN A 280 -9.29 -11.51 39.76
N VAL A 281 -9.75 -12.64 40.31
CA VAL A 281 -9.57 -12.95 41.73
C VAL A 281 -8.07 -13.11 41.93
N MET A 282 -7.40 -12.05 42.38
CA MET A 282 -6.08 -12.11 42.97
C MET A 282 -6.23 -12.22 44.48
N GLU A 283 -6.85 -13.32 44.92
CA GLU A 283 -6.52 -13.93 46.20
C GLU A 283 -5.95 -15.32 45.89
N PRO A 284 -4.83 -15.70 46.54
CA PRO A 284 -4.02 -16.87 46.20
C PRO A 284 -4.73 -18.22 46.36
#